data_AF-A0A523INY9-F1
#
_entry.id   AF-A0A523INY9-F1
#
_cell.length_a   1.000
_cell.length_b   1.000
_cell.length_c   1.000
_cell.angle_alpha   90.00
_cell.angle_beta   90.00
_cell.angle_gamma   90.00
#
_symmetry.space_group_name_H-M   'P 1'
#
loop_
_entity.id
_entity.type
_entity.pdbx_description
1 polymer ?
#
loop_
_entity_poly.entity_id
_entity_poly.type
_entity_poly.pdbx_seq_one_letter_code
_entity_poly.pdbx_strand_id
1 'polypeptide(L)'
;MLNNPPKEKESASWLYVILCSLVIFATIPLARTMQKFVRAHWGKEIFSYIVFAVVILAVIASLIYLRRLRVASRSRYIWLAVISTIFIGYTLRLSRNPEEALHFVEYGVLGLLVYRALTHKVRNKSIYFMAAVIGVMVGMMDEAIQWATPKRYWGLDDIWLNFLAIALIQTAIAKGLSPSIISEKIAPKNIRRLSILTAAAVLFLGACLLNTPARVAWYTQRIPALQFLIENESMMFEYGHYYQDPEIGHFRSRLSPAELRRTDEQRAIEAAAILDQYRNDATYSDFLEKYTPVSDPFLHEARVHLFRRDRYMQEAEENKENEKIYRDRIMVAYRENRIMEKYFKNTFKRSNFVLPAEQLAYLDENHLPELHYGSAVSWQLVTKINEVQIMVGLFVVLLGLAVVYWYFGREEN
;
A
#
# COMPACT_ATOMS: atom_id res chain seq x y z
N MET A 1 -9.69 -13.60 29.96
CA MET A 1 -10.30 -12.85 28.84
C MET A 1 -11.45 -13.58 28.14
N LEU A 2 -11.48 -14.91 28.06
CA LEU A 2 -12.56 -15.60 27.32
C LEU A 2 -13.81 -15.90 28.18
N ASN A 3 -13.63 -16.30 29.45
CA ASN A 3 -14.73 -16.57 30.38
C ASN A 3 -14.92 -15.45 31.41
N ASN A 4 -13.83 -14.76 31.76
CA ASN A 4 -13.78 -13.66 32.72
C ASN A 4 -12.99 -12.50 32.12
N PRO A 5 -13.28 -11.25 32.53
CA PRO A 5 -12.50 -10.09 32.10
C PRO A 5 -11.02 -10.27 32.47
N PRO A 6 -10.10 -9.57 31.79
CA PRO A 6 -8.69 -9.57 32.20
C PRO A 6 -8.55 -9.13 33.67
N LYS A 7 -7.58 -9.72 34.39
CA LYS A 7 -7.40 -9.44 35.84
C LYS A 7 -6.71 -8.10 36.07
N GLU A 8 -5.90 -7.67 35.12
CA GLU A 8 -5.20 -6.40 35.16
C GLU A 8 -6.14 -5.21 34.94
N LYS A 9 -5.66 -4.00 35.25
CA LYS A 9 -6.38 -2.75 35.00
C LYS A 9 -6.51 -2.50 33.50
N GLU A 10 -7.58 -1.80 33.10
CA GLU A 10 -7.81 -1.38 31.71
C GLU A 10 -6.61 -0.63 31.11
N SER A 11 -5.98 0.27 31.88
CA SER A 11 -4.80 1.02 31.44
C SER A 11 -3.61 0.12 31.09
N ALA A 12 -3.42 -0.99 31.81
CA ALA A 12 -2.36 -1.95 31.51
C ALA A 12 -2.63 -2.69 30.20
N SER A 13 -3.89 -3.06 29.93
CA SER A 13 -4.24 -3.69 28.65
C SER A 13 -4.03 -2.75 27.46
N TRP A 14 -4.35 -1.46 27.59
CA TRP A 14 -4.03 -0.46 26.56
C TRP A 14 -2.55 -0.17 26.43
N LEU A 15 -1.79 -0.22 27.53
CA LEU A 15 -0.33 -0.10 27.47
C LEU A 15 0.27 -1.21 26.60
N TYR A 16 -0.22 -2.45 26.68
CA TYR A 16 0.25 -3.52 25.78
C TYR A 16 -0.06 -3.24 24.31
N VAL A 17 -1.23 -2.67 23.99
CA VAL A 17 -1.57 -2.25 22.63
C VAL A 17 -0.58 -1.19 22.15
N ILE A 18 -0.36 -0.14 22.95
CA ILE A 18 0.57 0.95 22.63
C ILE A 18 1.98 0.42 22.43
N LEU A 19 2.49 -0.41 23.35
CA LEU A 19 3.83 -0.99 23.23
C LEU A 19 3.96 -1.86 21.98
N CYS A 20 2.95 -2.68 21.66
CA CYS A 20 2.94 -3.47 20.43
C CYS A 20 2.95 -2.59 19.18
N SER A 21 2.13 -1.53 19.15
CA SER A 21 2.13 -0.56 18.04
C SER A 21 3.46 0.18 17.91
N LEU A 22 4.08 0.57 19.01
CA LEU A 22 5.40 1.21 19.00
C LEU A 22 6.49 0.27 18.50
N VAL A 23 6.44 -1.02 18.83
CA VAL A 23 7.35 -2.02 18.26
C VAL A 23 7.17 -2.10 16.75
N ILE A 24 5.93 -2.26 16.27
CA ILE A 24 5.60 -2.27 14.83
C ILE A 24 6.17 -1.03 14.15
N PHE A 25 5.88 0.17 14.66
CA PHE A 25 6.37 1.41 14.07
C PHE A 25 7.91 1.55 14.11
N ALA A 26 8.56 1.08 15.18
CA ALA A 26 10.02 1.11 15.29
C ALA A 26 10.70 0.18 14.28
N THR A 27 10.01 -0.87 13.81
CA THR A 27 10.56 -1.75 12.78
C THR A 27 10.63 -1.10 11.40
N ILE A 28 9.84 -0.07 11.10
CA ILE A 28 9.79 0.58 9.78
C ILE A 28 11.17 1.04 9.27
N PRO A 29 11.91 1.91 10.00
CA PRO A 29 13.24 2.37 9.58
C PRO A 29 14.29 1.26 9.71
N LEU A 30 14.11 0.33 10.64
CA LEU A 30 15.10 -0.71 10.96
C LEU A 30 14.98 -1.95 10.06
N ALA A 31 13.86 -2.17 9.39
CA ALA A 31 13.56 -3.45 8.73
C ALA A 31 14.59 -3.79 7.64
N ARG A 32 15.09 -2.81 6.87
CA ARG A 32 16.17 -3.06 5.89
C ARG A 32 17.49 -3.44 6.56
N THR A 33 17.84 -2.78 7.65
CA THR A 33 19.04 -3.06 8.43
C THR A 33 18.96 -4.46 9.06
N MET A 34 17.81 -4.79 9.66
CA MET A 34 17.54 -6.11 10.22
C MET A 34 17.59 -7.19 9.14
N GLN A 35 16.99 -6.94 7.97
CA GLN A 35 17.01 -7.87 6.85
C GLN A 35 18.44 -8.15 6.36
N LYS A 36 19.26 -7.10 6.17
CA LYS A 36 20.67 -7.25 5.78
C LYS A 36 21.46 -8.02 6.85
N PHE A 37 21.25 -7.69 8.12
CA PHE A 37 21.93 -8.33 9.24
C PHE A 37 21.60 -9.83 9.35
N VAL A 38 20.31 -10.18 9.31
CA VAL A 38 19.85 -11.57 9.37
C VAL A 38 20.32 -12.37 8.15
N ARG A 39 20.23 -11.79 6.95
CA ARG A 39 20.76 -12.42 5.73
C ARG A 39 22.26 -12.71 5.83
N ALA A 40 23.04 -11.80 6.42
CA ALA A 40 24.49 -11.96 6.55
C ALA A 40 24.90 -13.02 7.59
N HIS A 41 24.16 -13.17 8.70
CA HIS A 41 24.60 -14.03 9.81
C HIS A 41 23.87 -15.38 9.90
N TRP A 42 22.62 -15.44 9.45
CA TRP A 42 21.71 -16.56 9.77
C TRP A 42 20.94 -17.09 8.55
N GLY A 43 21.08 -16.44 7.39
CA GLY A 43 20.29 -16.78 6.22
C GLY A 43 18.82 -16.40 6.36
N LYS A 44 18.13 -16.32 5.22
CA LYS A 44 16.73 -15.85 5.15
C LYS A 44 15.73 -16.81 5.79
N GLU A 45 16.09 -18.09 5.88
CA GLU A 45 15.18 -19.15 6.33
C GLU A 45 14.92 -19.12 7.83
N ILE A 46 15.91 -18.75 8.65
CA ILE A 46 15.76 -18.69 10.11
C ILE A 46 14.63 -17.76 10.53
N PHE A 47 14.49 -16.62 9.85
CA PHE A 47 13.40 -15.69 10.11
C PHE A 47 12.04 -16.34 9.86
N SER A 48 11.92 -17.04 8.73
CA SER A 48 10.68 -17.74 8.39
C SER A 48 10.35 -18.82 9.43
N TYR A 49 11.35 -19.59 9.88
CA TYR A 49 11.16 -20.61 10.91
C TYR A 49 10.68 -20.04 12.25
N ILE A 50 11.21 -18.88 12.68
CA ILE A 50 10.76 -18.21 13.92
C ILE A 50 9.29 -17.80 13.78
N VAL A 51 8.92 -17.16 12.66
CA VAL A 51 7.53 -16.74 12.42
C VAL A 51 6.60 -17.97 12.41
N PHE A 52 6.98 -19.06 11.73
CA PHE A 52 6.19 -20.29 11.74
C PHE A 52 6.07 -20.92 13.12
N ALA A 53 7.15 -20.94 13.91
CA ALA A 53 7.11 -21.46 15.27
C ALA A 53 6.09 -20.70 16.13
N VAL A 54 6.06 -19.36 16.04
CA VAL A 54 5.09 -18.53 16.75
C VAL A 54 3.65 -18.86 16.33
N VAL A 55 3.39 -18.98 15.03
CA VAL A 55 2.04 -19.32 14.53
C VAL A 55 1.62 -20.72 14.97
N ILE A 56 2.49 -21.72 14.86
CA ILE A 56 2.21 -23.10 15.28
C ILE A 56 1.92 -23.16 16.79
N LEU A 57 2.73 -22.48 17.61
CA LEU A 57 2.51 -22.41 19.05
C LEU A 57 1.16 -21.77 19.39
N ALA A 58 0.75 -20.72 18.68
CA ALA A 58 -0.56 -20.09 18.86
C ALA A 58 -1.72 -21.03 18.50
N VAL A 59 -1.60 -21.82 17.43
CA VAL A 59 -2.57 -22.85 17.05
C VAL A 59 -2.66 -23.93 18.11
N ILE A 60 -1.51 -24.46 18.57
CA ILE A 60 -1.44 -25.47 19.63
C ILE A 60 -2.10 -24.96 20.91
N ALA A 61 -1.78 -23.73 21.34
CA ALA A 61 -2.38 -23.12 22.53
C ALA A 61 -3.90 -23.01 22.41
N SER A 62 -4.40 -22.63 21.23
CA SER A 62 -5.84 -22.53 20.95
C SER A 62 -6.55 -23.90 21.01
N LEU A 63 -5.92 -24.95 20.48
CA LEU A 63 -6.43 -26.33 20.53
C LEU A 63 -6.41 -26.89 21.96
N ILE A 64 -5.33 -26.67 22.72
CA ILE A 64 -5.25 -27.07 24.14
C ILE A 64 -6.37 -26.39 24.93
N TYR A 65 -6.63 -25.11 24.67
CA TYR A 65 -7.71 -24.39 25.32
C TYR A 65 -9.09 -25.00 25.01
N LEU A 66 -9.40 -25.26 23.74
CA LEU A 66 -10.69 -25.90 23.38
C LEU A 66 -10.86 -27.28 24.02
N ARG A 67 -9.78 -28.08 24.09
CA ARG A 67 -9.81 -29.38 24.78
C ARG A 67 -10.10 -29.23 26.27
N ARG A 68 -9.52 -28.22 26.93
CA ARG A 68 -9.77 -27.92 28.36
C ARG A 68 -11.20 -27.49 28.62
N LEU A 69 -11.87 -26.85 27.66
CA LEU A 69 -13.28 -26.47 27.81
C LEU A 69 -14.24 -27.67 27.85
N ARG A 70 -13.83 -28.88 27.44
CA ARG A 70 -14.60 -30.15 27.44
C ARG A 70 -15.99 -30.16 26.79
N VAL A 71 -16.52 -29.02 26.34
CA VAL A 71 -17.87 -28.84 25.76
C VAL A 71 -17.80 -28.10 24.41
N ALA A 72 -16.64 -28.09 23.75
CA ALA A 72 -16.47 -27.38 22.49
C ALA A 72 -17.15 -28.14 21.33
N SER A 73 -18.12 -27.49 20.66
CA SER A 73 -18.81 -28.03 19.47
C SER A 73 -17.83 -28.28 18.31
N ARG A 74 -18.12 -29.27 17.44
CA ARG A 74 -17.31 -29.57 16.23
C ARG A 74 -17.09 -28.33 15.34
N SER A 75 -18.07 -27.44 15.25
CA SER A 75 -17.98 -26.20 14.47
C SER A 75 -16.82 -25.30 14.91
N ARG A 76 -16.50 -25.23 16.21
CA ARG A 76 -15.40 -24.41 16.75
C ARG A 76 -14.04 -24.90 16.25
N TYR A 77 -13.84 -26.22 16.22
CA TYR A 77 -12.63 -26.83 15.67
C TYR A 77 -12.50 -26.58 14.17
N ILE A 78 -13.60 -26.67 13.41
CA ILE A 78 -13.60 -26.38 11.97
C ILE A 78 -13.21 -24.92 11.72
N TRP A 79 -13.81 -23.97 12.45
CA TRP A 79 -13.45 -22.56 12.31
C TRP A 79 -11.99 -22.28 12.64
N LEU A 80 -11.46 -22.84 13.73
CA LEU A 80 -10.04 -22.70 14.05
C LEU A 80 -9.16 -23.34 12.98
N ALA A 81 -9.49 -24.52 12.47
CA ALA A 81 -8.72 -25.19 11.42
C ALA A 81 -8.69 -24.33 10.16
N VAL A 82 -9.85 -23.88 9.66
CA VAL A 82 -9.95 -23.03 8.47
C VAL A 82 -9.14 -21.74 8.63
N ILE A 83 -9.31 -21.04 9.74
CA ILE A 83 -8.61 -19.76 9.96
C ILE A 83 -7.11 -19.98 10.14
N SER A 84 -6.70 -21.04 10.86
CA SER A 84 -5.28 -21.37 11.00
C SER A 84 -4.66 -21.72 9.64
N THR A 85 -5.36 -22.48 8.80
CA THR A 85 -4.90 -22.80 7.45
C THR A 85 -4.77 -21.55 6.58
N ILE A 86 -5.75 -20.65 6.61
CA ILE A 86 -5.68 -19.38 5.87
C ILE A 86 -4.50 -18.54 6.39
N PHE A 87 -4.40 -18.37 7.70
CA PHE A 87 -3.36 -17.55 8.32
C PHE A 87 -1.96 -18.10 8.01
N ILE A 88 -1.74 -19.40 8.21
CA ILE A 88 -0.49 -20.09 7.85
C ILE A 88 -0.21 -19.98 6.34
N GLY A 89 -1.23 -20.15 5.49
CA GLY A 89 -1.10 -20.03 4.04
C GLY A 89 -0.64 -18.63 3.61
N TYR A 90 -1.18 -17.57 4.22
CA TYR A 90 -0.72 -16.20 3.99
C TYR A 90 0.70 -15.99 4.50
N THR A 91 1.03 -16.44 5.71
CA THR A 91 2.40 -16.37 6.25
C THR A 91 3.40 -17.11 5.35
N LEU A 92 3.06 -18.28 4.82
CA LEU A 92 3.89 -19.04 3.86
C LEU A 92 4.06 -18.31 2.53
N ARG A 93 3.00 -17.67 2.03
CA ARG A 93 3.09 -16.86 0.81
C ARG A 93 4.01 -15.65 1.00
N LEU A 94 3.88 -14.99 2.14
CA LEU A 94 4.65 -13.80 2.50
C LEU A 94 6.07 -14.13 2.96
N SER A 95 6.41 -15.37 3.32
CA SER A 95 7.77 -15.72 3.77
C SER A 95 8.86 -15.51 2.71
N ARG A 96 8.46 -15.30 1.45
CA ARG A 96 9.34 -14.77 0.39
C ARG A 96 9.91 -13.40 0.75
N ASN A 97 9.19 -12.59 1.51
CA ASN A 97 9.63 -11.32 2.09
C ASN A 97 9.43 -11.43 3.60
N PRO A 98 10.45 -11.91 4.35
CA PRO A 98 10.28 -12.23 5.76
C PRO A 98 9.71 -11.07 6.58
N GLU A 99 10.09 -9.82 6.26
CA GLU A 99 9.49 -8.63 6.87
C GLU A 99 7.95 -8.60 6.80
N GLU A 100 7.35 -8.87 5.63
CA GLU A 100 5.90 -8.87 5.44
C GLU A 100 5.23 -10.00 6.24
N ALA A 101 5.88 -11.16 6.33
CA ALA A 101 5.38 -12.29 7.10
C ALA A 101 5.37 -12.01 8.61
N LEU A 102 6.42 -11.37 9.15
CA LEU A 102 6.46 -10.94 10.56
C LEU A 102 5.38 -9.88 10.81
N HIS A 103 5.31 -8.88 9.96
CA HIS A 103 4.36 -7.78 10.08
C HIS A 103 2.91 -8.30 10.11
N PHE A 104 2.57 -9.26 9.23
CA PHE A 104 1.27 -9.94 9.26
C PHE A 104 0.98 -10.65 10.60
N VAL A 105 1.98 -11.28 11.22
CA VAL A 105 1.84 -11.89 12.56
C VAL A 105 1.70 -10.84 13.65
N GLU A 106 2.47 -9.75 13.60
CA GLU A 106 2.42 -8.64 14.56
C GLU A 106 1.02 -8.01 14.58
N TYR A 107 0.40 -7.79 13.43
CA TYR A 107 -0.98 -7.29 13.34
C TYR A 107 -2.01 -8.30 13.85
N GLY A 108 -1.76 -9.60 13.69
CA GLY A 108 -2.55 -10.64 14.34
C GLY A 108 -2.49 -10.54 15.88
N VAL A 109 -1.28 -10.38 16.43
CA VAL A 109 -1.07 -10.18 17.88
C VAL A 109 -1.72 -8.89 18.35
N LEU A 110 -1.56 -7.79 17.62
CA LEU A 110 -2.21 -6.52 17.90
C LEU A 110 -3.73 -6.67 17.97
N GLY A 111 -4.34 -7.38 17.01
CA GLY A 111 -5.78 -7.68 17.02
C GLY A 111 -6.24 -8.40 18.28
N LEU A 112 -5.45 -9.34 18.80
CA LEU A 112 -5.73 -10.03 20.06
C LEU A 112 -5.61 -9.08 21.27
N LEU A 113 -4.59 -8.22 21.30
CA LEU A 113 -4.38 -7.24 22.37
C LEU A 113 -5.47 -6.18 22.42
N VAL A 114 -5.92 -5.69 21.26
CA VAL A 114 -7.03 -4.75 21.16
C VAL A 114 -8.34 -5.39 21.64
N TYR A 115 -8.64 -6.63 21.22
CA TYR A 115 -9.79 -7.38 21.75
C TYR A 115 -9.72 -7.49 23.27
N ARG A 116 -8.54 -7.84 23.81
CA ARG A 116 -8.31 -7.96 25.25
C ARG A 116 -8.59 -6.64 25.98
N ALA A 117 -8.09 -5.52 25.47
CA ALA A 117 -8.29 -4.20 26.04
C ALA A 117 -9.77 -3.78 26.02
N LEU A 118 -10.46 -4.00 24.89
CA LEU A 118 -11.88 -3.66 24.75
C LEU A 118 -12.80 -4.49 25.66
N THR A 119 -12.40 -5.71 26.04
CA THR A 119 -13.20 -6.61 26.90
C THR A 119 -13.50 -6.00 28.28
N HIS A 120 -12.71 -5.02 28.74
CA HIS A 120 -12.98 -4.27 29.97
C HIS A 120 -14.29 -3.48 29.93
N LYS A 121 -14.66 -2.94 28.75
CA LYS A 121 -15.81 -2.03 28.59
C LYS A 121 -16.88 -2.52 27.62
N VAL A 122 -16.54 -3.43 26.71
CA VAL A 122 -17.42 -3.92 25.64
C VAL A 122 -17.57 -5.42 25.79
N ARG A 123 -18.80 -5.90 25.95
CA ARG A 123 -19.11 -7.34 26.18
C ARG A 123 -20.20 -7.85 25.25
N ASN A 124 -20.23 -7.35 24.01
CA ASN A 124 -21.10 -7.86 22.96
C ASN A 124 -20.37 -7.88 21.62
N LYS A 125 -21.01 -8.43 20.59
CA LYS A 125 -20.41 -8.67 19.27
C LYS A 125 -19.82 -7.43 18.58
N SER A 126 -20.16 -6.20 19.00
CA SER A 126 -19.50 -5.01 18.45
C SER A 126 -18.00 -4.97 18.75
N ILE A 127 -17.53 -5.70 19.77
CA ILE A 127 -16.11 -5.74 20.15
C ILE A 127 -15.21 -6.17 18.99
N TYR A 128 -15.65 -7.14 18.18
CA TYR A 128 -14.88 -7.67 17.06
C TYR A 128 -14.72 -6.62 15.96
N PHE A 129 -15.80 -5.89 15.67
CA PHE A 129 -15.75 -4.80 14.70
C PHE A 129 -14.93 -3.61 15.22
N MET A 130 -15.11 -3.22 16.48
CA MET A 130 -14.31 -2.16 17.10
C MET A 130 -12.82 -2.51 17.10
N ALA A 131 -12.47 -3.76 17.41
CA ALA A 131 -11.09 -4.22 17.38
C ALA A 131 -10.52 -4.17 15.96
N ALA A 132 -11.30 -4.59 14.96
CA ALA A 132 -10.92 -4.48 13.56
C ALA A 132 -10.69 -3.02 13.14
N VAL A 133 -11.62 -2.11 13.44
CA VAL A 133 -11.47 -0.69 13.06
C VAL A 133 -10.26 -0.04 13.75
N ILE A 134 -10.04 -0.28 15.04
CA ILE A 134 -8.85 0.24 15.74
C ILE A 134 -7.58 -0.30 15.09
N GLY A 135 -7.54 -1.60 14.80
CA GLY A 135 -6.39 -2.21 14.16
C GLY A 135 -6.11 -1.65 12.75
N VAL A 136 -7.16 -1.37 11.96
CA VAL A 136 -7.01 -0.66 10.67
C VAL A 136 -6.47 0.74 10.86
N MET A 137 -6.91 1.48 11.89
CA MET A 137 -6.35 2.80 12.18
C MET A 137 -4.87 2.74 12.55
N VAL A 138 -4.43 1.71 13.27
CA VAL A 138 -2.99 1.48 13.51
C VAL A 138 -2.28 1.15 12.21
N GLY A 139 -2.86 0.31 11.34
CA GLY A 139 -2.33 0.01 10.01
C GLY A 139 -2.19 1.22 9.09
N MET A 140 -3.18 2.13 9.10
CA MET A 140 -3.10 3.40 8.37
C MET A 140 -2.02 4.33 8.93
N MET A 141 -1.82 4.31 10.25
CA MET A 141 -0.77 5.09 10.90
C MET A 141 0.62 4.55 10.55
N ASP A 142 0.78 3.23 10.52
CA ASP A 142 2.01 2.56 10.08
C ASP A 142 2.39 2.99 8.68
N GLU A 143 1.47 2.84 7.72
CA GLU A 143 1.68 3.27 6.34
C GLU A 143 1.96 4.77 6.25
N ALA A 144 1.36 5.60 7.11
CA ALA A 144 1.62 7.04 7.13
C ALA A 144 3.05 7.35 7.59
N ILE A 145 3.56 6.57 8.56
CA ILE A 145 4.95 6.66 9.00
C ILE A 145 5.88 6.12 7.91
N GLN A 146 5.51 5.03 7.21
CA GLN A 146 6.27 4.50 6.08
C GLN A 146 6.38 5.53 4.95
N TRP A 147 5.28 6.18 4.59
CA TRP A 147 5.27 7.28 3.62
C TRP A 147 6.20 8.42 4.03
N ALA A 148 6.24 8.79 5.31
CA ALA A 148 7.16 9.83 5.80
C ALA A 148 8.62 9.34 5.88
N THR A 149 8.87 8.04 5.80
CA THR A 149 10.22 7.47 5.91
C THR A 149 10.89 7.44 4.52
N PRO A 150 12.11 7.98 4.36
CA PRO A 150 12.80 7.96 3.07
C PRO A 150 12.96 6.55 2.50
N LYS A 151 12.78 6.42 1.19
CA LYS A 151 12.91 5.16 0.43
C LYS A 151 11.91 4.08 0.84
N ARG A 152 10.81 4.44 1.51
CA ARG A 152 9.67 3.56 1.83
C ARG A 152 8.43 4.04 1.08
N TYR A 153 7.58 3.11 0.69
CA TYR A 153 6.44 3.37 -0.17
C TYR A 153 5.16 3.18 0.62
N TRP A 154 4.19 4.07 0.38
CA TRP A 154 2.83 3.89 0.87
C TRP A 154 2.11 2.81 0.06
N GLY A 155 1.44 1.87 0.73
CA GLY A 155 0.70 0.79 0.08
C GLY A 155 -0.70 0.60 0.65
N LEU A 156 -1.74 0.72 -0.19
CA LEU A 156 -3.10 0.28 0.19
C LEU A 156 -3.17 -1.23 0.42
N ASP A 157 -2.34 -1.99 -0.30
CA ASP A 157 -2.23 -3.44 -0.15
C ASP A 157 -1.70 -3.82 1.24
N ASP A 158 -0.81 -3.02 1.83
CA ASP A 158 -0.28 -3.23 3.18
C ASP A 158 -1.33 -2.95 4.26
N ILE A 159 -2.12 -1.88 4.10
CA ILE A 159 -3.30 -1.63 4.96
C ILE A 159 -4.27 -2.80 4.90
N TRP A 160 -4.51 -3.34 3.70
CA TRP A 160 -5.39 -4.49 3.51
C TRP A 160 -4.84 -5.76 4.16
N LEU A 161 -3.54 -6.05 4.04
CA LEU A 161 -2.90 -7.17 4.70
C LEU A 161 -2.99 -7.06 6.22
N ASN A 162 -2.75 -5.87 6.77
CA ASN A 162 -2.88 -5.57 8.19
C ASN A 162 -4.32 -5.76 8.68
N PHE A 163 -5.29 -5.25 7.95
CA PHE A 163 -6.71 -5.49 8.21
C PHE A 163 -7.05 -6.97 8.20
N LEU A 164 -6.58 -7.72 7.19
CA LEU A 164 -6.86 -9.14 7.03
C LEU A 164 -6.33 -9.94 8.23
N ALA A 165 -5.11 -9.68 8.69
CA ALA A 165 -4.54 -10.31 9.87
C ALA A 165 -5.44 -10.12 11.10
N ILE A 166 -5.84 -8.88 11.37
CA ILE A 166 -6.72 -8.55 12.49
C ILE A 166 -8.08 -9.21 12.33
N ALA A 167 -8.68 -9.15 11.14
CA ALA A 167 -10.00 -9.72 10.86
C ALA A 167 -10.01 -11.24 11.01
N LEU A 168 -8.96 -11.94 10.58
CA LEU A 168 -8.79 -13.38 10.81
C LEU A 168 -8.74 -13.69 12.31
N ILE A 169 -7.98 -12.92 13.09
CA ILE A 169 -7.92 -13.08 14.55
C ILE A 169 -9.27 -12.79 15.21
N GLN A 170 -9.98 -11.72 14.82
CA GLN A 170 -11.32 -11.45 15.35
C GLN A 170 -12.29 -12.57 15.01
N THR A 171 -12.21 -13.14 13.80
CA THR A 171 -13.02 -14.29 13.40
C THR A 171 -12.66 -15.53 14.21
N ALA A 172 -11.36 -15.77 14.47
CA ALA A 172 -10.90 -16.89 15.27
C ALA A 172 -11.42 -16.79 16.71
N ILE A 173 -11.41 -15.60 17.29
CA ILE A 173 -11.95 -15.35 18.62
C ILE A 173 -13.48 -15.52 18.59
N ALA A 174 -14.19 -14.92 17.64
CA ALA A 174 -15.65 -14.92 17.58
C ALA A 174 -16.25 -16.30 17.30
N LYS A 175 -15.70 -17.05 16.34
CA LYS A 175 -16.26 -18.32 15.85
C LYS A 175 -15.51 -19.55 16.34
N GLY A 176 -14.20 -19.46 16.49
CA GLY A 176 -13.35 -20.55 16.97
C GLY A 176 -13.37 -20.67 18.47
N LEU A 177 -12.97 -19.61 19.19
CA LEU A 177 -12.91 -19.62 20.65
C LEU A 177 -14.30 -19.41 21.28
N SER A 178 -15.14 -18.56 20.67
CA SER A 178 -16.52 -18.27 21.08
C SER A 178 -16.61 -17.96 22.59
N PRO A 179 -15.97 -16.89 23.07
CA PRO A 179 -15.87 -16.54 24.49
C PRO A 179 -17.24 -16.31 25.13
N SER A 180 -17.49 -16.93 26.28
CA SER A 180 -18.79 -16.86 26.97
C SER A 180 -19.09 -15.50 27.60
N ILE A 181 -18.08 -14.67 27.81
CA ILE A 181 -18.25 -13.30 28.33
C ILE A 181 -18.94 -12.36 27.34
N ILE A 182 -19.00 -12.72 26.05
CA ILE A 182 -19.54 -11.87 24.99
C ILE A 182 -21.01 -12.22 24.77
N SER A 183 -21.88 -11.23 24.98
CA SER A 183 -23.30 -11.29 24.69
C SER A 183 -23.57 -11.28 23.18
N GLU A 184 -24.61 -12.02 22.78
CA GLU A 184 -25.08 -12.11 21.40
C GLU A 184 -25.68 -10.80 20.88
N LYS A 185 -26.34 -10.01 21.76
CA LYS A 185 -27.04 -8.78 21.38
C LYS A 185 -26.11 -7.57 21.38
N ILE A 186 -26.11 -6.81 20.29
CA ILE A 186 -25.37 -5.54 20.20
C ILE A 186 -26.19 -4.43 20.85
N ALA A 187 -25.61 -3.73 21.83
CA ALA A 187 -26.27 -2.61 22.50
C ALA A 187 -26.24 -1.34 21.62
N PRO A 188 -27.31 -0.52 21.57
CA PRO A 188 -27.36 0.74 20.83
C PRO A 188 -26.18 1.68 21.11
N LYS A 189 -25.80 1.83 22.39
CA LYS A 189 -24.59 2.56 22.82
C LYS A 189 -23.31 2.16 22.09
N ASN A 190 -23.15 0.86 21.85
CA ASN A 190 -21.96 0.33 21.18
C ASN A 190 -22.04 0.53 19.67
N ILE A 191 -23.23 0.56 19.08
CA ILE A 191 -23.39 0.96 17.68
C ILE A 191 -22.96 2.42 17.51
N ARG A 192 -23.39 3.33 18.40
CA ARG A 192 -22.95 4.74 18.38
C ARG A 192 -21.43 4.87 18.47
N ARG A 193 -20.80 4.15 19.41
CA ARG A 193 -19.33 4.12 19.55
C ARG A 193 -18.64 3.57 18.32
N LEU A 194 -19.18 2.50 17.73
CA LEU A 194 -18.65 1.93 16.49
C LEU A 194 -18.79 2.94 15.34
N SER A 195 -19.93 3.63 15.20
CA SER A 195 -20.12 4.67 14.18
C SER A 195 -19.10 5.80 14.31
N ILE A 196 -18.83 6.29 15.53
CA ILE A 196 -17.80 7.33 15.75
C ILE A 196 -16.42 6.79 15.36
N LEU A 197 -16.08 5.59 15.81
CA LEU A 197 -14.78 4.98 15.55
C LEU A 197 -14.58 4.74 14.05
N THR A 198 -15.59 4.23 13.36
CA THR A 198 -15.58 4.04 11.90
C THR A 198 -15.51 5.38 11.17
N ALA A 199 -16.22 6.42 11.64
CA ALA A 199 -16.12 7.75 11.05
C ALA A 199 -14.70 8.33 11.19
N ALA A 200 -14.05 8.15 12.35
CA ALA A 200 -12.65 8.52 12.54
C ALA A 200 -11.71 7.77 11.60
N ALA A 201 -11.93 6.45 11.41
CA ALA A 201 -11.15 5.65 10.46
C ALA A 201 -11.38 6.09 9.00
N VAL A 202 -12.62 6.40 8.60
CA VAL A 202 -12.95 6.91 7.27
C VAL A 202 -12.35 8.28 7.02
N LEU A 203 -12.38 9.18 8.02
CA LEU A 203 -11.72 10.48 7.93
C LEU A 203 -10.21 10.34 7.79
N PHE A 204 -9.60 9.40 8.53
CA PHE A 204 -8.16 9.16 8.42
C PHE A 204 -7.80 8.58 7.04
N LEU A 205 -8.53 7.56 6.57
CA LEU A 205 -8.37 7.04 5.21
C LEU A 205 -8.55 8.15 4.17
N GLY A 206 -9.56 9.00 4.35
CA GLY A 206 -9.80 10.15 3.49
C GLY A 206 -8.63 11.13 3.48
N ALA A 207 -8.04 11.43 4.64
CA ALA A 207 -6.84 12.26 4.73
C ALA A 207 -5.69 11.65 3.93
N CYS A 208 -5.49 10.32 3.97
CA CYS A 208 -4.46 9.63 3.20
C CYS A 208 -4.76 9.64 1.68
N LEU A 209 -5.97 9.26 1.27
CA LEU A 209 -6.37 9.18 -0.14
C LEU A 209 -6.42 10.55 -0.84
N LEU A 210 -6.63 11.61 -0.06
CA LEU A 210 -6.61 12.98 -0.55
C LEU A 210 -5.22 13.61 -0.40
N ASN A 211 -4.24 12.97 0.22
CA ASN A 211 -2.88 13.52 0.37
C ASN A 211 -2.07 13.43 -0.93
N THR A 212 -2.53 14.14 -1.96
CA THR A 212 -1.94 14.21 -3.31
C THR A 212 -0.68 15.07 -3.34
N PRO A 213 0.22 14.92 -4.34
CA PRO A 213 1.41 15.76 -4.53
C PRO A 213 1.15 17.27 -4.41
N ALA A 214 0.05 17.76 -4.98
CA ALA A 214 -0.33 19.18 -4.91
C ALA A 214 -0.64 19.65 -3.48
N ARG A 215 -1.28 18.80 -2.66
CA ARG A 215 -1.52 19.09 -1.24
C ARG A 215 -0.24 19.00 -0.43
N VAL A 216 0.62 18.02 -0.71
CA VAL A 216 1.96 17.91 -0.11
C VAL A 216 2.72 19.21 -0.32
N ALA A 217 2.86 19.65 -1.57
CA ALA A 217 3.49 20.92 -1.90
C ALA A 217 2.86 22.12 -1.17
N TRP A 218 1.52 22.14 -1.05
CA TRP A 218 0.81 23.25 -0.41
C TRP A 218 1.14 23.39 1.09
N TYR A 219 1.16 22.29 1.86
CA TYR A 219 1.44 22.40 3.30
C TYR A 219 2.94 22.43 3.63
N THR A 220 3.82 21.83 2.82
CA THR A 220 5.27 21.88 3.05
C THR A 220 5.83 23.29 2.86
N GLN A 221 5.24 24.09 1.96
CA GLN A 221 5.54 25.52 1.82
C GLN A 221 5.19 26.33 3.08
N ARG A 222 4.25 25.85 3.90
CA ARG A 222 3.77 26.55 5.12
C ARG A 222 4.43 26.05 6.39
N ILE A 223 4.96 24.82 6.36
CA ILE A 223 5.54 24.14 7.51
C ILE A 223 6.95 23.68 7.11
N PRO A 224 8.00 24.48 7.38
CA PRO A 224 9.37 24.17 6.97
C PRO A 224 9.88 22.81 7.47
N ALA A 225 9.43 22.36 8.64
CA ALA A 225 9.78 21.05 9.20
C ALA A 225 9.33 19.86 8.32
N LEU A 226 8.41 20.07 7.37
CA LEU A 226 7.89 19.04 6.47
C LEU A 226 8.52 19.09 5.08
N GLN A 227 9.48 19.99 4.82
CA GLN A 227 10.07 20.18 3.48
C GLN A 227 10.74 18.91 2.92
N PHE A 228 11.27 18.04 3.79
CA PHE A 228 11.85 16.75 3.41
C PHE A 228 10.86 15.82 2.66
N LEU A 229 9.55 16.04 2.79
CA LEU A 229 8.54 15.27 2.07
C LEU A 229 8.49 15.59 0.56
N ILE A 230 8.99 16.76 0.13
CA ILE A 230 9.06 17.11 -1.30
C ILE A 230 10.15 16.27 -2.00
N GLU A 231 11.22 15.97 -1.27
CA GLU A 231 12.37 15.18 -1.71
C GLU A 231 12.10 13.68 -1.63
N ASN A 232 11.00 13.26 -0.97
CA ASN A 232 10.66 11.86 -0.89
C ASN A 232 10.00 11.39 -2.19
N GLU A 233 10.53 10.32 -2.79
CA GLU A 233 10.00 9.72 -4.02
C GLU A 233 8.59 9.12 -3.83
N SER A 234 8.23 8.81 -2.58
CA SER A 234 6.97 8.17 -2.22
C SER A 234 5.83 9.17 -2.05
N MET A 235 4.75 8.95 -2.79
CA MET A 235 3.50 9.69 -2.67
C MET A 235 2.44 8.79 -2.03
N MET A 236 1.62 9.32 -1.12
CA MET A 236 0.51 8.56 -0.55
C MET A 236 -0.49 8.16 -1.63
N PHE A 237 -0.90 9.11 -2.46
CA PHE A 237 -1.85 8.82 -3.52
C PHE A 237 -1.70 9.80 -4.68
N GLU A 238 -1.76 9.27 -5.89
CA GLU A 238 -1.65 10.05 -7.11
C GLU A 238 -2.81 9.72 -8.05
N TYR A 239 -3.59 10.73 -8.40
CA TYR A 239 -4.61 10.62 -9.43
C TYR A 239 -4.01 11.07 -10.76
N GLY A 240 -4.43 10.42 -11.84
CA GLY A 240 -3.92 10.76 -13.17
C GLY A 240 -4.92 10.49 -14.27
N HIS A 241 -4.42 10.55 -15.49
CA HIS A 241 -5.17 10.41 -16.71
C HIS A 241 -4.74 9.14 -17.42
N TYR A 242 -5.72 8.34 -17.85
CA TYR A 242 -5.50 7.17 -18.67
C TYR A 242 -5.55 7.55 -20.14
N TYR A 243 -4.52 7.19 -20.88
CA TYR A 243 -4.41 7.43 -22.31
C TYR A 243 -4.59 6.12 -23.05
N GLN A 244 -5.52 6.12 -24.01
CA GLN A 244 -5.67 5.06 -24.99
C GLN A 244 -5.29 5.63 -26.35
N ASP A 245 -4.28 5.03 -26.96
CA ASP A 245 -3.77 5.43 -28.26
C ASP A 245 -3.77 4.21 -29.20
N PRO A 246 -4.49 4.25 -30.34
CA PRO A 246 -4.56 3.12 -31.26
C PRO A 246 -3.20 2.66 -31.81
N GLU A 247 -2.23 3.56 -31.92
CA GLU A 247 -0.91 3.28 -32.51
C GLU A 247 0.12 2.88 -31.47
N ILE A 248 -0.14 3.07 -30.18
CA ILE A 248 0.84 2.85 -29.10
C ILE A 248 0.33 1.82 -28.09
N GLY A 249 -0.97 1.79 -27.82
CA GLY A 249 -1.57 1.01 -26.74
C GLY A 249 -2.10 1.94 -25.65
N HIS A 250 -1.73 1.71 -24.40
CA HIS A 250 -2.17 2.56 -23.31
C HIS A 250 -1.04 2.93 -22.33
N PHE A 251 -1.17 4.10 -21.73
CA PHE A 251 -0.28 4.56 -20.67
C PHE A 251 -1.03 5.47 -19.70
N ARG A 252 -0.36 5.85 -18.60
CA ARG A 252 -0.90 6.77 -17.60
C ARG A 252 0.01 7.98 -17.49
N SER A 253 -0.57 9.15 -17.27
CA SER A 253 0.18 10.37 -16.99
C SER A 253 -0.50 11.17 -15.89
N ARG A 254 0.29 11.87 -15.07
CA ARG A 254 -0.17 12.86 -14.09
C ARG A 254 -0.81 14.08 -14.74
N LEU A 255 -0.49 14.32 -16.01
CA LEU A 255 -0.93 15.48 -16.75
C LEU A 255 -2.11 15.14 -17.66
N SER A 256 -3.11 16.01 -17.68
CA SER A 256 -4.19 15.91 -18.66
C SER A 256 -3.65 16.14 -20.08
N PRO A 257 -4.36 15.69 -21.13
CA PRO A 257 -3.88 15.87 -22.51
C PRO A 257 -3.63 17.34 -22.88
N ALA A 258 -4.39 18.26 -22.31
CA ALA A 258 -4.21 19.69 -22.52
C ALA A 258 -2.98 20.23 -21.78
N GLU A 259 -2.77 19.83 -20.53
CA GLU A 259 -1.61 20.24 -19.73
C GLU A 259 -0.31 19.69 -20.29
N LEU A 260 -0.30 18.43 -20.71
CA LEU A 260 0.87 17.78 -21.30
C LEU A 260 1.30 18.50 -22.57
N ARG A 261 0.36 18.75 -23.50
CA ARG A 261 0.62 19.53 -24.73
C ARG A 261 1.12 20.94 -24.42
N ARG A 262 0.41 21.67 -23.55
CA ARG A 262 0.77 23.05 -23.18
C ARG A 262 2.17 23.10 -22.57
N THR A 263 2.48 22.17 -21.66
CA THR A 263 3.77 22.13 -20.97
C THR A 263 4.90 21.79 -21.95
N ASP A 264 4.69 20.80 -22.82
CA ASP A 264 5.64 20.44 -23.87
C ASP A 264 5.88 21.61 -24.83
N GLU A 265 4.86 22.36 -25.23
CA GLU A 265 5.00 23.54 -26.09
C GLU A 265 5.75 24.69 -25.40
N GLN A 266 5.42 24.99 -24.15
CA GLN A 266 5.95 26.14 -23.43
C GLN A 266 7.36 25.92 -22.89
N ARG A 267 7.66 24.70 -22.42
CA ARG A 267 8.91 24.37 -21.71
C ARG A 267 9.88 23.51 -22.51
N ALA A 268 9.61 23.24 -23.79
CA ALA A 268 10.40 22.31 -24.62
C ALA A 268 11.93 22.50 -24.50
N ILE A 269 12.40 23.75 -24.62
CA ILE A 269 13.84 24.08 -24.65
C ILE A 269 14.48 23.84 -23.28
N GLU A 270 13.85 24.35 -22.23
CA GLU A 270 14.30 24.17 -20.84
C GLU A 270 14.33 22.69 -20.47
N ALA A 271 13.23 21.99 -20.74
CA ALA A 271 13.07 20.58 -20.38
C ALA A 271 14.08 19.70 -21.13
N ALA A 272 14.30 19.95 -22.43
CA ALA A 272 15.31 19.22 -23.22
C ALA A 272 16.73 19.43 -22.66
N ALA A 273 17.10 20.67 -22.37
CA ALA A 273 18.41 20.99 -21.80
C ALA A 273 18.65 20.34 -20.44
N ILE A 274 17.61 20.22 -19.62
CA ILE A 274 17.67 19.48 -18.35
C ILE A 274 17.85 17.98 -18.62
N LEU A 275 17.02 17.37 -19.45
CA LEU A 275 17.12 15.93 -19.75
C LEU A 275 18.53 15.56 -20.23
N ASP A 276 19.12 16.39 -21.10
CA ASP A 276 20.45 16.17 -21.67
C ASP A 276 21.58 16.14 -20.62
N GLN A 277 21.41 16.81 -19.47
CA GLN A 277 22.36 16.73 -18.35
C GLN A 277 22.31 15.37 -17.63
N TYR A 278 21.18 14.66 -17.72
CA TYR A 278 20.91 13.43 -16.97
C TYR A 278 20.77 12.19 -17.88
N ARG A 279 21.54 12.14 -18.96
CA ARG A 279 21.48 11.05 -19.95
C ARG A 279 21.97 9.70 -19.44
N ASN A 280 22.99 9.72 -18.59
CA ASN A 280 23.66 8.50 -18.14
C ASN A 280 22.92 7.84 -16.97
N ASP A 281 22.98 6.51 -16.87
CA ASP A 281 22.40 5.76 -15.75
C ASP A 281 22.98 6.18 -14.39
N ALA A 282 24.26 6.57 -14.38
CA ALA A 282 24.93 7.05 -13.17
C ALA A 282 24.30 8.32 -12.58
N THR A 283 23.66 9.16 -13.41
CA THR A 283 23.03 10.41 -12.97
C THR A 283 21.51 10.27 -12.84
N TYR A 284 20.95 9.10 -13.14
CA TYR A 284 19.50 8.89 -13.07
C TYR A 284 18.95 8.97 -11.64
N SER A 285 19.70 8.47 -10.64
CA SER A 285 19.30 8.61 -9.23
C SER A 285 19.21 10.08 -8.82
N ASP A 286 20.24 10.87 -9.14
CA ASP A 286 20.27 12.31 -8.84
C ASP A 286 19.14 13.06 -9.54
N PHE A 287 18.76 12.63 -10.75
CA PHE A 287 17.60 13.16 -11.46
C PHE A 287 16.30 12.91 -10.69
N LEU A 288 16.07 11.68 -10.22
CA LEU A 288 14.84 11.31 -9.53
C LEU A 288 14.69 12.02 -8.17
N GLU A 289 15.80 12.27 -7.48
CA GLU A 289 15.80 13.05 -6.23
C GLU A 289 15.44 14.52 -6.47
N LYS A 290 15.85 15.10 -7.61
CA LYS A 290 15.63 16.52 -7.93
C LYS A 290 14.28 16.79 -8.62
N TYR A 291 13.91 15.95 -9.57
CA TYR A 291 12.70 16.08 -10.38
C TYR A 291 11.71 14.97 -10.00
N THR A 292 11.00 15.21 -8.91
CA THR A 292 10.01 14.30 -8.34
C THR A 292 8.63 14.54 -8.96
N PRO A 293 7.65 13.65 -8.74
CA PRO A 293 6.25 13.91 -9.09
C PRO A 293 5.67 15.21 -8.51
N VAL A 294 6.26 15.71 -7.42
CA VAL A 294 5.85 16.96 -6.75
C VAL A 294 6.55 18.17 -7.36
N SER A 295 7.87 18.08 -7.59
CA SER A 295 8.66 19.24 -8.03
C SER A 295 8.52 19.50 -9.54
N ASP A 296 8.54 18.46 -10.37
CA ASP A 296 8.33 18.58 -11.81
C ASP A 296 7.75 17.29 -12.42
N PRO A 297 6.41 17.11 -12.41
CA PRO A 297 5.78 15.90 -12.94
C PRO A 297 6.01 15.70 -14.44
N PHE A 298 6.20 16.79 -15.20
CA PHE A 298 6.44 16.70 -16.64
C PHE A 298 7.83 16.11 -16.94
N LEU A 299 8.87 16.69 -16.35
CA LEU A 299 10.24 16.19 -16.50
C LEU A 299 10.40 14.78 -15.94
N HIS A 300 9.80 14.53 -14.77
CA HIS A 300 9.83 13.22 -14.13
C HIS A 300 9.29 12.14 -15.08
N GLU A 301 8.07 12.32 -15.62
CA GLU A 301 7.48 11.34 -16.53
C GLU A 301 8.27 11.17 -17.82
N ALA A 302 8.68 12.28 -18.45
CA ALA A 302 9.48 12.25 -19.67
C ALA A 302 10.77 11.43 -19.48
N ARG A 303 11.51 11.66 -18.37
CA ARG A 303 12.76 10.95 -18.13
C ARG A 303 12.55 9.49 -17.78
N VAL A 304 11.48 9.13 -17.06
CA VAL A 304 11.18 7.73 -16.73
C VAL A 304 10.80 6.94 -17.98
N HIS A 305 10.03 7.53 -18.90
CA HIS A 305 9.75 6.94 -20.22
C HIS A 305 11.05 6.70 -21.01
N LEU A 306 11.93 7.71 -21.07
CA LEU A 306 13.24 7.60 -21.73
C LEU A 306 14.13 6.53 -21.08
N PHE A 307 14.23 6.52 -19.75
CA PHE A 307 15.01 5.53 -19.01
C PHE A 307 14.52 4.11 -19.30
N ARG A 308 13.20 3.91 -19.27
CA ARG A 308 12.59 2.62 -19.57
C ARG A 308 12.85 2.19 -21.02
N ARG A 309 12.72 3.10 -21.98
CA ARG A 309 13.08 2.84 -23.39
C ARG A 309 14.52 2.35 -23.49
N ASP A 310 15.47 3.14 -22.99
CA ASP A 310 16.90 2.87 -23.14
C ASP A 310 17.30 1.56 -22.44
N ARG A 311 16.79 1.34 -21.23
CA ARG A 311 17.03 0.10 -20.47
C ARG A 311 16.50 -1.13 -21.20
N TYR A 312 15.32 -1.05 -21.79
CA TYR A 312 14.75 -2.19 -22.53
C TYR A 312 15.45 -2.42 -23.87
N MET A 313 16.00 -1.40 -24.51
CA MET A 313 16.90 -1.58 -25.66
C MET A 313 18.17 -2.34 -25.26
N GLN A 314 18.79 -1.95 -24.14
CA GLN A 314 19.96 -2.64 -23.61
C GLN A 314 19.63 -4.10 -23.23
N GLU A 315 18.53 -4.34 -22.52
CA GLU A 315 18.11 -5.69 -22.14
C GLU A 315 17.78 -6.57 -23.35
N ALA A 316 17.25 -5.98 -24.44
CA ALA A 316 17.08 -6.71 -25.69
C ALA A 316 18.44 -7.17 -26.25
N GLU A 317 19.41 -6.27 -26.33
CA GLU A 317 20.77 -6.58 -26.78
C GLU A 317 21.41 -7.70 -25.95
N GLU A 318 21.31 -7.61 -24.63
CA GLU A 318 21.84 -8.61 -23.68
C GLU A 318 21.18 -10.00 -23.82
N ASN A 319 19.96 -10.07 -24.38
CA ASN A 319 19.17 -11.29 -24.49
C ASN A 319 18.85 -11.68 -25.94
N LYS A 320 19.69 -11.25 -26.90
CA LYS A 320 19.51 -11.52 -28.35
C LYS A 320 19.29 -12.99 -28.70
N GLU A 321 19.87 -13.91 -27.94
CA GLU A 321 19.74 -15.35 -28.18
C GLU A 321 18.36 -15.91 -27.81
N ASN A 322 17.61 -15.23 -26.95
CA ASN A 322 16.25 -15.62 -26.57
C ASN A 322 15.24 -14.77 -27.35
N GLU A 323 14.79 -15.27 -28.50
CA GLU A 323 13.91 -14.54 -29.42
C GLU A 323 12.67 -13.95 -28.71
N LYS A 324 12.05 -14.70 -27.80
CA LYS A 324 10.86 -14.23 -27.09
C LYS A 324 11.18 -13.02 -26.21
N ILE A 325 12.20 -13.13 -25.35
CA ILE A 325 12.60 -12.04 -24.45
C ILE A 325 13.05 -10.84 -25.27
N TYR A 326 13.89 -11.08 -26.28
CA TYR A 326 14.39 -10.06 -27.19
C TYR A 326 13.24 -9.26 -27.83
N ARG A 327 12.29 -9.93 -28.49
CA ARG A 327 11.18 -9.23 -29.17
C ARG A 327 10.25 -8.52 -28.20
N ASP A 328 9.98 -9.09 -27.02
CA ASP A 328 9.20 -8.43 -25.96
C ASP A 328 9.89 -7.14 -25.50
N ARG A 329 11.22 -7.14 -25.38
CA ARG A 329 12.02 -5.98 -24.96
C ARG A 329 12.09 -4.90 -26.05
N ILE A 330 12.30 -5.28 -27.31
CA ILE A 330 12.24 -4.36 -28.45
C ILE A 330 10.87 -3.69 -28.55
N MET A 331 9.79 -4.46 -28.38
CA MET A 331 8.43 -3.91 -28.39
C MET A 331 8.26 -2.80 -27.34
N VAL A 332 8.70 -3.04 -26.10
CA VAL A 332 8.61 -2.04 -25.04
C VAL A 332 9.39 -0.79 -25.43
N ALA A 333 10.64 -0.93 -25.88
CA ALA A 333 11.46 0.20 -26.31
C ALA A 333 10.79 1.01 -27.45
N TYR A 334 10.29 0.31 -28.47
CA TYR A 334 9.58 0.95 -29.59
C TYR A 334 8.38 1.77 -29.10
N ARG A 335 7.50 1.19 -28.28
CA ARG A 335 6.28 1.87 -27.80
C ARG A 335 6.60 3.02 -26.86
N GLU A 336 7.57 2.87 -25.96
CA GLU A 336 8.04 3.97 -25.10
C GLU A 336 8.61 5.13 -25.94
N ASN A 337 9.35 4.82 -27.03
CA ASN A 337 9.80 5.85 -27.96
C ASN A 337 8.64 6.57 -28.66
N ARG A 338 7.60 5.84 -29.09
CA ARG A 338 6.40 6.43 -29.70
C ARG A 338 5.64 7.35 -28.73
N ILE A 339 5.61 7.03 -27.43
CA ILE A 339 5.06 7.93 -26.41
C ILE A 339 5.82 9.26 -26.43
N MET A 340 7.15 9.22 -26.43
CA MET A 340 7.98 10.43 -26.48
C MET A 340 7.76 11.26 -27.75
N GLU A 341 7.67 10.59 -28.91
CA GLU A 341 7.45 11.27 -30.20
C GLU A 341 6.08 11.96 -30.30
N LYS A 342 5.04 11.37 -29.70
CA LYS A 342 3.66 11.84 -29.82
C LYS A 342 3.26 12.82 -28.72
N TYR A 343 3.66 12.55 -27.47
CA TYR A 343 3.15 13.25 -26.30
C TYR A 343 4.16 14.21 -25.64
N PHE A 344 5.46 13.98 -25.84
CA PHE A 344 6.56 14.86 -25.40
C PHE A 344 7.30 15.44 -26.62
N LYS A 345 6.58 15.66 -27.72
CA LYS A 345 7.12 15.85 -29.06
C LYS A 345 8.16 16.96 -29.16
N ASN A 346 7.87 18.15 -28.62
CA ASN A 346 8.74 19.32 -28.78
C ASN A 346 9.99 19.19 -27.90
N THR A 347 9.81 18.71 -26.67
CA THR A 347 10.91 18.41 -25.74
C THR A 347 11.81 17.33 -26.30
N PHE A 348 11.24 16.22 -26.76
CA PHE A 348 11.96 15.09 -27.30
C PHE A 348 12.77 15.47 -28.55
N LYS A 349 12.18 16.21 -29.49
CA LYS A 349 12.88 16.69 -30.70
C LYS A 349 14.08 17.60 -30.42
N ARG A 350 14.09 18.28 -29.26
CA ARG A 350 15.14 19.22 -28.88
C ARG A 350 16.21 18.59 -27.99
N SER A 351 15.96 17.40 -27.47
CA SER A 351 16.91 16.69 -26.61
C SER A 351 17.83 15.78 -27.43
N ASN A 352 18.95 15.39 -26.83
CA ASN A 352 19.90 14.42 -27.36
C ASN A 352 19.44 12.96 -27.19
N PHE A 353 18.19 12.74 -26.80
CA PHE A 353 17.58 11.41 -26.68
C PHE A 353 16.90 10.91 -27.96
N VAL A 354 16.83 11.74 -29.00
CA VAL A 354 16.33 11.32 -30.32
C VAL A 354 17.21 10.18 -30.84
N LEU A 355 16.58 9.07 -31.20
CA LEU A 355 17.29 7.93 -31.77
C LEU A 355 17.71 8.22 -33.21
N PRO A 356 18.91 7.78 -33.64
CA PRO A 356 19.29 7.80 -35.05
C PRO A 356 18.29 7.03 -35.93
N ALA A 357 18.17 7.44 -37.20
CA ALA A 357 17.23 6.82 -38.14
C ALA A 357 17.41 5.30 -38.28
N GLU A 358 18.64 4.81 -38.24
CA GLU A 358 18.97 3.38 -38.28
C GLU A 358 18.38 2.62 -37.08
N GLN A 359 18.49 3.18 -35.87
CA GLN A 359 17.93 2.56 -34.66
C GLN A 359 16.40 2.59 -34.67
N LEU A 360 15.79 3.64 -35.22
CA LEU A 360 14.33 3.70 -35.37
C LEU A 360 13.83 2.65 -36.36
N ALA A 361 14.47 2.53 -37.53
CA ALA A 361 14.15 1.50 -38.51
C ALA A 361 14.31 0.09 -37.90
N TYR A 362 15.39 -0.12 -37.15
CA TYR A 362 15.63 -1.37 -36.46
C TYR A 362 14.53 -1.73 -35.45
N LEU A 363 14.09 -0.78 -34.62
CA LEU A 363 12.99 -1.02 -33.68
C LEU A 363 11.67 -1.31 -34.43
N ASP A 364 11.40 -0.58 -35.51
CA ASP A 364 10.18 -0.75 -36.31
C ASP A 364 10.14 -2.10 -37.05
N GLU A 365 11.27 -2.60 -37.56
CA GLU A 365 11.34 -3.91 -38.21
C GLU A 365 11.19 -5.08 -37.22
N ASN A 366 11.62 -4.90 -35.97
CA ASN A 366 11.76 -6.00 -34.99
C ASN A 366 10.67 -6.02 -33.91
N HIS A 367 9.79 -5.01 -33.85
CA HIS A 367 8.69 -5.01 -32.89
C HIS A 367 7.57 -6.01 -33.26
N LEU A 368 6.64 -6.22 -32.33
CA LEU A 368 5.53 -7.19 -32.44
C LEU A 368 4.14 -6.49 -32.58
N PRO A 369 3.77 -5.91 -33.73
CA PRO A 369 2.65 -4.97 -33.85
C PRO A 369 1.32 -5.45 -33.25
N GLU A 370 1.06 -6.76 -33.28
CA GLU A 370 -0.14 -7.43 -32.76
C GLU A 370 -0.27 -7.43 -31.23
N LEU A 371 0.83 -7.21 -30.49
CA LEU A 371 0.79 -7.22 -29.03
C LEU A 371 0.24 -5.91 -28.48
N HIS A 372 -0.82 -6.03 -27.68
CA HIS A 372 -1.32 -4.94 -26.85
C HIS A 372 -0.27 -4.51 -25.83
N TYR A 373 0.08 -3.23 -25.88
CA TYR A 373 1.08 -2.65 -25.01
C TYR A 373 0.45 -1.74 -23.95
N GLY A 374 0.89 -1.90 -22.71
CA GLY A 374 0.59 -1.03 -21.59
C GLY A 374 1.89 -0.55 -20.96
N SER A 375 2.17 0.74 -20.99
CA SER A 375 3.37 1.27 -20.32
C SER A 375 3.24 1.06 -18.81
N ALA A 376 4.32 0.59 -18.20
CA ALA A 376 4.44 0.44 -16.75
C ALA A 376 4.85 1.76 -16.07
N VAL A 377 5.20 2.79 -16.85
CA VAL A 377 5.46 4.12 -16.31
C VAL A 377 4.19 4.65 -15.67
N SER A 378 4.33 5.16 -14.44
CA SER A 378 3.22 5.73 -13.68
C SER A 378 2.05 4.74 -13.49
N TRP A 379 2.32 3.43 -13.43
CA TRP A 379 1.28 2.41 -13.30
C TRP A 379 0.46 2.56 -12.01
N GLN A 380 1.07 3.14 -10.97
CA GLN A 380 0.49 3.42 -9.66
C GLN A 380 -0.57 4.52 -9.68
N LEU A 381 -0.67 5.30 -10.77
CA LEU A 381 -1.67 6.37 -10.86
C LEU A 381 -3.10 5.81 -10.88
N VAL A 382 -3.95 6.38 -10.05
CA VAL A 382 -5.38 6.06 -10.03
C VAL A 382 -6.09 6.88 -11.10
N THR A 383 -6.60 6.17 -12.12
CA THR A 383 -7.23 6.78 -13.29
C THR A 383 -8.71 6.42 -13.46
N LYS A 384 -9.18 5.36 -12.76
CA LYS A 384 -10.58 4.90 -12.84
C LYS A 384 -11.55 5.77 -12.04
N ILE A 385 -11.05 6.38 -10.99
CA ILE A 385 -11.79 7.27 -10.10
C ILE A 385 -10.97 8.54 -9.90
N ASN A 386 -11.63 9.69 -9.92
CA ASN A 386 -10.98 10.96 -9.66
C ASN A 386 -11.14 11.35 -8.18
N GLU A 387 -10.38 12.36 -7.79
CA GLU A 387 -10.37 12.88 -6.42
C GLU A 387 -11.75 13.35 -5.95
N VAL A 388 -12.54 13.99 -6.82
CA VAL A 388 -13.90 14.46 -6.50
C VAL A 388 -14.82 13.30 -6.17
N GLN A 389 -14.74 12.20 -6.93
CA GLN A 389 -15.52 10.99 -6.67
C GLN A 389 -15.14 10.37 -5.32
N ILE A 390 -13.86 10.37 -4.96
CA ILE A 390 -13.41 9.94 -3.63
C ILE A 390 -13.99 10.83 -2.54
N MET A 391 -13.92 12.16 -2.68
CA MET A 391 -14.50 13.09 -1.70
C MET A 391 -16.00 12.89 -1.52
N VAL A 392 -16.75 12.74 -2.61
CA VAL A 392 -18.20 12.47 -2.58
C VAL A 392 -18.48 11.12 -1.92
N GLY A 393 -17.73 10.07 -2.26
CA GLY A 393 -17.86 8.75 -1.65
C GLY A 393 -17.63 8.78 -0.13
N LEU A 394 -16.55 9.45 0.32
CA LEU A 394 -16.25 9.63 1.73
C LEU A 394 -17.37 10.40 2.45
N PHE A 395 -17.88 11.47 1.84
CA PHE A 395 -18.98 12.25 2.40
C PHE A 395 -20.26 11.41 2.58
N VAL A 396 -20.63 10.61 1.57
CA VAL A 396 -21.80 9.72 1.65
C VAL A 396 -21.66 8.70 2.76
N VAL A 397 -20.47 8.09 2.91
CA VAL A 397 -20.19 7.13 4.00
C VAL A 397 -20.31 7.81 5.36
N LEU A 398 -19.72 8.99 5.53
CA LEU A 398 -19.78 9.76 6.78
C LEU A 398 -21.21 10.17 7.13
N LEU A 399 -22.00 10.59 6.13
CA LEU A 399 -23.41 10.90 6.31
C LEU A 399 -24.20 9.67 6.78
N GLY A 400 -23.99 8.51 6.15
CA GLY A 400 -24.60 7.26 6.58
C GLY A 400 -24.26 6.89 8.03
N LEU A 401 -22.99 7.05 8.44
CA LEU A 401 -22.56 6.84 9.81
C LEU A 401 -23.20 7.82 10.79
N ALA A 402 -23.36 9.09 10.41
CA ALA A 402 -24.05 10.10 11.21
C ALA A 402 -25.54 9.77 11.40
N VAL A 403 -26.21 9.30 10.34
CA VAL A 403 -27.61 8.84 10.42
C VAL A 403 -27.74 7.65 11.38
N VAL A 404 -26.87 6.65 11.26
CA VAL A 404 -26.84 5.48 12.17
C VAL A 404 -26.60 5.93 13.61
N TYR A 405 -25.62 6.81 13.82
CA TYR A 405 -25.31 7.35 15.15
C TYR A 405 -26.53 8.05 15.79
N TRP A 406 -27.25 8.86 15.01
CA TRP A 406 -28.42 9.59 15.47
C TRP A 406 -29.62 8.68 15.73
N TYR A 407 -29.88 7.71 14.85
CA TYR A 407 -30.97 6.74 15.01
C TYR A 407 -30.85 5.97 16.33
N PHE A 408 -29.67 5.40 16.62
CA PHE A 408 -29.43 4.67 17.87
C PHE A 408 -29.19 5.58 19.09
N GLY A 409 -29.11 6.89 18.91
CA GLY A 409 -29.08 7.88 19.99
C GLY A 409 -30.47 8.22 20.56
N ARG A 410 -31.53 7.99 19.78
CA ARG A 410 -32.91 8.24 20.21
C ARG A 410 -33.48 7.18 21.14
N GLU A 411 -32.95 5.96 21.12
CA GLU A 411 -33.41 4.87 22.00
C GLU A 411 -32.88 4.95 23.44
N GLU A 412 -31.93 5.86 23.73
CA GLU A 412 -31.36 6.05 25.08
C GLU A 412 -32.04 7.19 25.88
N ASN A 413 -32.88 8.00 25.23
CA ASN A 413 -33.69 9.06 25.85
C ASN A 413 -35.16 8.63 25.87
#